data_AF-A0A9P1BYL9-F1
#
_entry.id   AF-A0A9P1BYL9-F1
#
_cell.length_a   1.000
_cell.length_b   1.000
_cell.length_c   1.000
_cell.angle_alpha   90.00
_cell.angle_beta   90.00
_cell.angle_gamma   90.00
#
_symmetry.space_group_name_H-M   'P 1'
#
loop_
_entity.id
_entity.type
_entity.pdbx_description
1 polymer ?
#
loop_
_entity_poly.entity_id
_entity_poly.type
_entity_poly.pdbx_seq_one_letter_code
_entity_poly.pdbx_strand_id
1 'polypeptide(L)'
;MGAAEGAMREHDPLLPEHRHLVTRPRADARSSKSRNETSSGTLLGMQNLPKVARGQISLPAGPAGGAKCPTADSDLSTTDATGRSQDGDSDCYIDNLSPCRSPGPPEAPVIILDWDDTLLPTSFLRDALKIYPNRSGGQSQRTAVRKSKVSRNSGFPCQAAIDSHCDLIRELLLAARSVAHVAIVTLAERPWVNDSAEHFLPGLNLKRLLRDLDIPVYYAVEYRKSTRNPLCPETPPACSKRMAMDDFINSLERDYGTRLNVLSVGDSMAEREAARKAAASLEKKACRAGEPMPWCKTIKFQTDPSLKMLSLELRSLLCNLDRFLALDHDLDLIFEQQDSIEDIEEKILETVGFVGYS
;
A
#
# COMPACT_ATOMS: atom_id res chain seq x y z
N MET A 1 -37.60 37.13 52.40
CA MET A 1 -37.25 36.08 53.38
C MET A 1 -35.86 35.57 53.01
N GLY A 2 -34.87 35.67 53.93
CA GLY A 2 -33.48 35.15 53.87
C GLY A 2 -32.56 35.83 52.83
N ALA A 3 -31.46 36.54 53.10
CA ALA A 3 -30.31 36.35 54.02
C ALA A 3 -29.65 34.96 53.84
N ALA A 4 -28.34 34.73 53.87
CA ALA A 4 -27.09 35.49 53.82
C ALA A 4 -25.98 34.40 53.95
N GLU A 5 -24.76 34.70 53.50
CA GLU A 5 -23.47 34.19 54.02
C GLU A 5 -23.07 32.69 53.99
N GLY A 6 -21.78 32.45 53.75
CA GLY A 6 -21.11 31.18 54.06
C GLY A 6 -19.80 30.94 53.32
N ALA A 7 -18.71 31.57 53.77
CA ALA A 7 -17.33 31.26 53.38
C ALA A 7 -16.69 30.24 54.35
N MET A 8 -15.70 29.45 53.89
CA MET A 8 -14.52 28.85 54.59
C MET A 8 -14.05 27.61 53.78
N ARG A 9 -12.87 27.59 53.12
CA ARG A 9 -11.48 27.33 53.56
C ARG A 9 -11.16 25.91 54.10
N GLU A 10 -10.15 25.33 53.44
CA GLU A 10 -9.08 24.42 53.90
C GLU A 10 -9.41 22.98 54.35
N HIS A 11 -8.87 21.98 53.65
CA HIS A 11 -7.69 21.20 54.09
C HIS A 11 -7.36 20.03 53.14
N ASP A 12 -6.11 19.98 52.66
CA ASP A 12 -5.42 18.75 52.22
C ASP A 12 -5.20 17.80 53.40
N PRO A 13 -5.05 16.49 53.15
CA PRO A 13 -3.81 15.87 53.57
C PRO A 13 -3.17 14.88 52.57
N LEU A 14 -1.85 14.87 52.70
CA LEU A 14 -0.80 14.13 52.00
C LEU A 14 -0.65 12.66 52.44
N LEU A 15 -0.20 11.82 51.47
CA LEU A 15 0.75 10.68 51.59
C LEU A 15 0.26 9.34 52.22
N PRO A 16 0.94 8.17 51.99
CA PRO A 16 2.35 8.02 51.62
C PRO A 16 2.77 6.99 50.53
N GLU A 17 4.00 7.22 50.08
CA GLU A 17 4.89 6.32 49.35
C GLU A 17 5.24 5.04 50.14
N HIS A 18 5.51 3.94 49.41
CA HIS A 18 6.31 2.84 49.93
C HIS A 18 7.47 2.53 48.97
N ARG A 19 8.69 2.76 49.46
CA ARG A 19 9.97 2.26 48.94
C ARG A 19 10.51 1.15 49.83
N HIS A 20 11.54 0.47 49.28
CA HIS A 20 12.51 -0.47 49.85
C HIS A 20 12.24 -1.94 49.52
N LEU A 21 12.97 -2.48 48.52
CA LEU A 21 14.34 -3.04 48.58
C LEU A 21 14.37 -4.39 49.33
N VAL A 22 14.85 -5.44 48.67
CA VAL A 22 16.09 -6.18 49.00
C VAL A 22 16.23 -7.41 48.09
N THR A 23 17.50 -7.69 47.83
CA THR A 23 18.21 -8.60 46.92
C THR A 23 18.17 -10.12 47.25
N ARG A 24 18.15 -10.96 46.18
CA ARG A 24 18.96 -12.18 45.84
C ARG A 24 19.22 -13.30 46.90
N PRO A 25 19.80 -14.49 46.54
CA PRO A 25 19.56 -15.44 45.42
C PRO A 25 19.55 -16.94 45.87
N ARG A 26 19.48 -17.86 44.89
CA ARG A 26 20.00 -19.26 44.84
C ARG A 26 19.22 -20.37 45.58
N ALA A 27 18.86 -21.44 44.85
CA ALA A 27 19.53 -22.75 44.91
C ALA A 27 18.80 -23.81 44.06
N ASP A 28 19.62 -24.71 43.50
CA ASP A 28 19.29 -25.89 42.71
C ASP A 28 18.41 -26.92 43.43
N ALA A 29 17.60 -27.67 42.67
CA ALA A 29 17.29 -29.06 43.00
C ALA A 29 16.92 -29.87 41.75
N ARG A 30 17.82 -30.79 41.40
CA ARG A 30 17.53 -31.97 40.57
C ARG A 30 16.55 -32.88 41.32
N SER A 31 15.57 -33.47 40.64
CA SER A 31 15.27 -34.89 40.87
C SER A 31 14.53 -35.55 39.71
N SER A 32 15.07 -36.71 39.39
CA SER A 32 14.79 -37.73 38.40
C SER A 32 13.50 -38.54 38.60
N LYS A 33 13.22 -39.36 37.56
CA LYS A 33 12.41 -40.60 37.48
C LYS A 33 10.96 -40.37 37.03
N SER A 34 10.36 -41.17 36.15
CA SER A 34 10.71 -42.45 35.50
C SER A 34 9.48 -42.89 34.68
N ARG A 35 9.70 -43.44 33.46
CA ARG A 35 8.95 -44.52 32.76
C ARG A 35 7.41 -44.37 32.61
N ASN A 36 6.76 -44.67 31.48
CA ASN A 36 6.96 -45.78 30.55
C ASN A 36 6.14 -45.54 29.26
N GLU A 37 6.64 -46.06 28.12
CA GLU A 37 5.96 -46.88 27.09
C GLU A 37 4.55 -46.47 26.58
N THR A 38 4.16 -46.47 25.30
CA THR A 38 4.60 -47.17 24.07
C THR A 38 3.75 -46.68 22.87
N SER A 39 4.19 -47.02 21.66
CA SER A 39 3.43 -47.13 20.39
C SER A 39 3.40 -45.85 19.53
N SER A 40 4.31 -45.68 18.56
CA SER A 40 4.38 -46.30 17.21
C SER A 40 3.59 -45.53 16.15
N GLY A 41 4.30 -45.02 15.14
CA GLY A 41 3.69 -44.58 13.87
C GLY A 41 4.46 -43.49 13.10
N THR A 42 5.62 -43.86 12.52
CA THR A 42 6.12 -43.47 11.16
C THR A 42 5.96 -42.00 10.72
N LEU A 43 6.96 -41.11 10.64
CA LEU A 43 8.37 -41.13 10.18
C LEU A 43 8.58 -41.33 8.67
N LEU A 44 8.41 -40.22 7.94
CA LEU A 44 9.05 -39.82 6.67
C LEU A 44 9.09 -38.28 6.75
N GLY A 45 10.19 -37.54 6.87
CA GLY A 45 11.55 -37.80 6.44
C GLY A 45 11.86 -36.90 5.24
N MET A 46 12.11 -35.61 5.45
CA MET A 46 12.93 -34.80 4.53
C MET A 46 13.70 -33.74 5.31
N GLN A 47 15.01 -33.94 5.29
CA GLN A 47 16.06 -33.07 5.79
C GLN A 47 16.48 -32.08 4.70
N ASN A 48 17.13 -31.00 5.16
CA ASN A 48 18.11 -30.18 4.43
C ASN A 48 17.57 -29.22 3.35
N LEU A 49 17.42 -27.96 3.74
CA LEU A 49 17.55 -26.80 2.84
C LEU A 49 18.84 -26.03 3.18
N PRO A 50 19.67 -25.66 2.19
CA PRO A 50 20.96 -25.04 2.42
C PRO A 50 20.84 -23.56 2.77
N LYS A 51 21.77 -23.11 3.63
CA LYS A 51 22.06 -21.70 3.88
C LYS A 51 22.52 -21.04 2.57
N VAL A 52 21.75 -20.08 2.08
CA VAL A 52 22.17 -19.21 0.97
C VAL A 52 23.06 -18.11 1.54
N ALA A 53 24.29 -18.06 1.03
CA ALA A 53 25.28 -17.04 1.35
C ALA A 53 24.87 -15.67 0.77
N ARG A 54 25.08 -14.62 1.56
CA ARG A 54 25.03 -13.22 1.10
C ARG A 54 26.14 -13.00 0.07
N GLY A 55 25.77 -12.89 -1.21
CA GLY A 55 26.63 -12.39 -2.27
C GLY A 55 26.44 -10.88 -2.43
N GLN A 56 27.52 -10.11 -2.27
CA GLN A 56 27.60 -8.72 -2.72
C GLN A 56 27.45 -8.70 -4.25
N ILE A 57 26.44 -7.98 -4.75
CA ILE A 57 26.29 -7.71 -6.18
C ILE A 57 26.80 -6.29 -6.42
N SER A 58 27.91 -6.18 -7.14
CA SER A 58 28.43 -4.93 -7.68
C SER A 58 27.64 -4.57 -8.94
N LEU A 59 27.13 -3.34 -9.01
CA LEU A 59 26.47 -2.77 -10.18
C LEU A 59 27.49 -2.50 -11.30
N PRO A 60 27.23 -2.86 -12.58
CA PRO A 60 28.05 -2.41 -13.69
C PRO A 60 27.65 -0.99 -14.14
N ALA A 61 28.66 -0.14 -14.32
CA ALA A 61 28.56 1.15 -14.97
C ALA A 61 28.13 0.99 -16.44
N GLY A 62 27.15 1.79 -16.88
CA GLY A 62 26.65 1.80 -18.25
C GLY A 62 27.63 2.48 -19.24
N PRO A 63 27.68 2.05 -20.50
CA PRO A 63 28.43 2.76 -21.52
C PRO A 63 27.58 3.87 -22.16
N ALA A 64 28.16 5.07 -22.20
CA ALA A 64 27.77 6.13 -23.10
C ALA A 64 28.17 5.76 -24.54
N GLY A 65 27.26 5.92 -25.50
CA GLY A 65 27.57 5.70 -26.92
C GLY A 65 26.39 5.99 -27.82
N GLY A 66 26.40 7.16 -28.47
CA GLY A 66 25.37 7.60 -29.41
C GLY A 66 25.46 6.96 -30.80
N ALA A 67 24.33 6.96 -31.50
CA ALA A 67 24.22 6.83 -32.96
C ALA A 67 22.85 7.40 -33.38
N LYS A 68 22.83 8.60 -33.96
CA LYS A 68 22.59 8.89 -35.39
C LYS A 68 21.24 8.37 -35.93
N CYS A 69 20.25 9.27 -35.96
CA CYS A 69 19.07 9.17 -36.82
C CYS A 69 19.43 9.48 -38.28
N PRO A 70 18.84 8.78 -39.27
CA PRO A 70 18.87 9.20 -40.66
C PRO A 70 17.71 10.15 -40.97
N THR A 71 18.06 11.23 -41.66
CA THR A 71 17.19 12.20 -42.32
C THR A 71 16.46 11.55 -43.49
N ALA A 72 15.14 11.73 -43.55
CA ALA A 72 14.36 11.49 -44.75
C ALA A 72 13.69 12.81 -45.13
N ASP A 73 14.12 13.35 -46.26
CA ASP A 73 13.54 14.49 -46.96
C ASP A 73 12.18 14.11 -47.54
N SER A 74 11.18 14.98 -47.39
CA SER A 74 10.04 15.01 -48.30
C SER A 74 9.51 16.43 -48.43
N ASP A 75 9.89 17.06 -49.53
CA ASP A 75 9.37 18.31 -50.06
C ASP A 75 7.90 18.18 -50.43
N LEU A 76 7.05 19.06 -49.88
CA LEU A 76 5.85 19.55 -50.57
C LEU A 76 5.60 21.01 -50.16
N SER A 77 5.86 21.89 -51.10
CA SER A 77 5.49 23.30 -51.10
C SER A 77 4.11 23.48 -51.74
N THR A 78 3.30 24.43 -51.26
CA THR A 78 2.69 25.53 -52.07
C THR A 78 1.54 26.23 -51.30
N THR A 79 1.81 27.47 -50.86
CA THR A 79 0.99 28.73 -50.86
C THR A 79 -0.42 28.73 -50.24
N ASP A 80 -0.97 29.78 -49.63
CA ASP A 80 -0.64 31.22 -49.58
C ASP A 80 -1.53 31.92 -48.52
N ALA A 81 -1.11 33.13 -48.10
CA ALA A 81 -1.92 34.28 -47.65
C ALA A 81 -2.84 34.11 -46.40
N THR A 82 -2.94 34.99 -45.40
CA THR A 82 -2.58 36.41 -45.14
C THR A 82 -2.89 36.60 -43.64
N GLY A 83 -2.02 37.19 -42.83
CA GLY A 83 -2.19 38.60 -42.47
C GLY A 83 -2.43 38.82 -40.97
N ARG A 84 -1.76 39.87 -40.45
CA ARG A 84 -1.95 40.59 -39.17
C ARG A 84 -1.08 40.20 -37.97
N SER A 85 0.03 40.93 -37.93
CA SER A 85 0.65 41.61 -36.77
C SER A 85 -0.25 41.86 -35.56
N GLN A 86 0.30 41.59 -34.38
CA GLN A 86 0.41 42.60 -33.32
C GLN A 86 1.46 42.15 -32.30
N ASP A 87 2.61 42.82 -32.37
CA ASP A 87 3.65 42.79 -31.36
C ASP A 87 3.10 43.46 -30.09
N GLY A 88 3.06 42.69 -29.02
CA GLY A 88 2.66 43.12 -27.68
C GLY A 88 3.62 42.52 -26.68
N ASP A 89 4.85 43.04 -26.66
CA ASP A 89 5.81 42.87 -25.58
C ASP A 89 5.19 43.42 -24.30
N SER A 90 4.52 42.54 -23.56
CA SER A 90 4.02 42.80 -22.22
C SER A 90 4.89 42.01 -21.27
N ASP A 91 5.99 42.64 -20.85
CA ASP A 91 6.86 42.21 -19.77
C ASP A 91 6.07 42.14 -18.45
N CYS A 92 5.32 41.06 -18.23
CA CYS A 92 4.86 40.67 -16.91
C CYS A 92 5.97 39.88 -16.24
N TYR A 93 6.93 40.59 -15.66
CA TYR A 93 7.76 40.09 -14.56
C TYR A 93 6.83 39.71 -13.40
N ILE A 94 6.23 38.53 -13.48
CA ILE A 94 5.65 37.88 -12.31
C ILE A 94 6.85 37.35 -11.53
N ASP A 95 7.28 38.17 -10.57
CA ASP A 95 8.08 37.76 -9.43
C ASP A 95 7.33 36.62 -8.73
N ASN A 96 7.61 35.39 -9.18
CA ASN A 96 7.27 34.13 -8.55
C ASN A 96 8.08 34.02 -7.24
N LEU A 97 7.78 34.90 -6.29
CA LEU A 97 8.18 34.79 -4.89
C LEU A 97 7.33 33.68 -4.25
N SER A 98 7.50 32.45 -4.75
CA SER A 98 7.26 31.27 -3.94
C SER A 98 8.10 31.47 -2.67
N PRO A 99 7.49 31.54 -1.48
CA PRO A 99 8.23 31.78 -0.25
C PRO A 99 9.36 30.76 -0.18
N CYS A 100 10.59 31.22 -0.01
CA CYS A 100 11.76 30.36 0.17
C CYS A 100 11.57 29.55 1.45
N ARG A 101 10.81 28.46 1.37
CA ARG A 101 10.70 27.47 2.42
C ARG A 101 12.09 26.88 2.57
N SER A 102 12.66 27.06 3.76
CA SER A 102 13.87 26.33 4.14
C SER A 102 13.64 24.85 3.84
N PRO A 103 14.55 24.17 3.12
CA PRO A 103 14.36 22.77 2.78
C PRO A 103 14.12 21.98 4.06
N GLY A 104 13.00 21.27 4.11
CA GLY A 104 12.66 20.39 5.22
C GLY A 104 13.67 19.23 5.35
N PRO A 105 13.50 18.36 6.36
CA PRO A 105 14.27 17.12 6.40
C PRO A 105 14.04 16.31 5.12
N PRO A 106 15.01 15.51 4.66
CA PRO A 106 14.81 14.61 3.54
C PRO A 106 13.65 13.65 3.83
N GLU A 107 12.93 13.26 2.79
CA GLU A 107 11.77 12.38 2.89
C GLU A 107 12.03 11.02 2.26
N ALA A 108 11.54 9.97 2.90
CA ALA A 108 11.50 8.60 2.41
C ALA A 108 10.04 8.22 2.13
N PRO A 109 9.57 8.37 0.88
CA PRO A 109 8.21 8.01 0.50
C PRO A 109 8.01 6.49 0.49
N VAL A 110 6.87 6.07 1.04
CA VAL A 110 6.45 4.67 1.16
C VAL A 110 5.01 4.54 0.67
N ILE A 111 4.76 3.65 -0.29
CA ILE A 111 3.42 3.33 -0.78
C ILE A 111 3.06 1.89 -0.38
N ILE A 112 1.87 1.72 0.20
CA ILE A 112 1.33 0.42 0.56
C ILE A 112 -0.01 0.24 -0.14
N LEU A 113 -0.13 -0.81 -0.95
CA LEU A 113 -1.33 -1.11 -1.74
C LEU A 113 -1.99 -2.39 -1.22
N ASP A 114 -3.32 -2.42 -1.17
CA ASP A 114 -4.05 -3.69 -1.07
C ASP A 114 -4.17 -4.38 -2.44
N TRP A 115 -4.63 -5.63 -2.43
CA TRP A 115 -4.85 -6.44 -3.63
C TRP A 115 -6.33 -6.51 -4.03
N ASP A 116 -7.16 -7.15 -3.21
CA ASP A 116 -8.58 -7.40 -3.52
C ASP A 116 -9.37 -6.09 -3.52
N ASP A 117 -10.21 -5.90 -4.55
CA ASP A 117 -11.01 -4.69 -4.82
C ASP A 117 -10.24 -3.36 -4.80
N THR A 118 -8.91 -3.43 -4.83
CA THR A 118 -8.00 -2.29 -4.91
C THR A 118 -7.15 -2.33 -6.18
N LEU A 119 -6.44 -3.43 -6.42
CA LEU A 119 -5.71 -3.67 -7.67
C LEU A 119 -6.41 -4.70 -8.54
N LEU A 120 -6.97 -5.75 -7.93
CA LEU A 120 -7.77 -6.75 -8.61
C LEU A 120 -9.26 -6.45 -8.37
N PRO A 121 -10.11 -6.32 -9.40
CA PRO A 121 -11.55 -6.09 -9.27
C PRO A 121 -12.28 -7.38 -8.86
N THR A 122 -11.92 -7.95 -7.71
CA THR A 122 -12.34 -9.28 -7.23
C THR A 122 -13.86 -9.41 -7.15
N SER A 123 -14.56 -8.37 -6.69
CA SER A 123 -16.01 -8.38 -6.54
C SER A 123 -16.75 -8.30 -7.87
N PHE A 124 -16.25 -7.48 -8.80
CA PHE A 124 -16.73 -7.50 -10.19
C PHE A 124 -16.53 -8.88 -10.83
N LEU A 125 -15.34 -9.47 -10.68
CA LEU A 125 -15.02 -10.78 -11.27
C LEU A 125 -15.92 -11.89 -10.68
N ARG A 126 -16.14 -11.85 -9.37
CA ARG A 126 -17.05 -12.77 -8.66
C ARG A 126 -18.46 -12.71 -9.25
N ASP A 127 -18.99 -11.52 -9.53
CA ASP A 127 -20.34 -11.37 -10.06
C ASP A 127 -20.42 -11.71 -11.54
N ALA A 128 -19.42 -11.35 -12.33
CA ALA A 128 -19.33 -11.72 -13.74
C ALA A 128 -19.28 -13.26 -13.93
N LEU A 129 -18.55 -13.97 -13.07
CA LEU A 129 -18.48 -15.44 -13.09
C LEU A 129 -19.80 -16.13 -12.70
N LYS A 130 -20.66 -15.47 -11.90
CA LYS A 130 -22.01 -15.98 -11.61
C LYS A 130 -22.93 -15.89 -12.84
N ILE A 131 -22.81 -14.81 -13.62
CA ILE A 131 -23.64 -14.54 -14.80
C ILE A 131 -23.18 -15.38 -16.00
N TYR A 132 -21.86 -15.56 -16.14
CA TYR A 132 -21.25 -16.33 -17.22
C TYR A 132 -20.55 -17.58 -16.66
N PRO A 133 -21.31 -18.54 -16.09
CA PRO A 133 -20.71 -19.78 -15.61
C PRO A 133 -20.02 -20.45 -16.79
N ASN A 134 -18.75 -20.80 -16.60
CA ASN A 134 -17.94 -21.46 -17.62
C ASN A 134 -18.74 -22.64 -18.20
N ARG A 135 -19.23 -22.49 -19.45
CA ARG A 135 -20.06 -23.50 -20.14
C ARG A 135 -19.26 -24.75 -20.54
N SER A 136 -18.01 -24.84 -20.10
CA SER A 136 -17.11 -25.98 -20.26
C SER A 136 -17.58 -27.17 -19.41
N GLY A 137 -18.67 -27.80 -19.84
CA GLY A 137 -18.98 -29.22 -19.70
C GLY A 137 -18.94 -29.84 -18.29
N GLY A 138 -20.07 -29.86 -17.61
CA GLY A 138 -20.67 -31.09 -17.04
C GLY A 138 -19.94 -31.95 -15.99
N GLN A 139 -18.75 -31.60 -15.49
CA GLN A 139 -18.08 -32.42 -14.46
C GLN A 139 -17.80 -31.63 -13.16
N SER A 140 -18.65 -31.89 -12.17
CA SER A 140 -18.47 -31.73 -10.72
C SER A 140 -17.74 -30.47 -10.23
N GLN A 141 -18.52 -29.43 -9.92
CA GLN A 141 -18.10 -28.07 -9.57
C GLN A 141 -17.21 -27.89 -8.31
N ARG A 142 -16.94 -28.91 -7.49
CA ARG A 142 -16.34 -28.66 -6.16
C ARG A 142 -14.80 -28.69 -6.10
N THR A 143 -14.11 -29.11 -7.16
CA THR A 143 -12.63 -29.19 -7.16
C THR A 143 -11.95 -28.50 -8.34
N ALA A 144 -12.69 -27.87 -9.24
CA ALA A 144 -12.18 -27.41 -10.54
C ALA A 144 -11.66 -25.96 -10.59
N VAL A 145 -11.85 -25.15 -9.55
CA VAL A 145 -11.38 -23.74 -9.55
C VAL A 145 -9.85 -23.63 -9.69
N ARG A 146 -9.11 -24.70 -9.39
CA ARG A 146 -7.63 -24.69 -9.39
C ARG A 146 -6.94 -24.95 -10.74
N LYS A 147 -7.63 -25.30 -11.83
CA LYS A 147 -6.92 -25.70 -13.07
C LYS A 147 -7.48 -25.24 -14.41
N SER A 148 -8.68 -24.67 -14.50
CA SER A 148 -9.13 -24.12 -15.78
C SER A 148 -8.47 -22.76 -16.03
N LYS A 149 -7.32 -22.74 -16.72
CA LYS A 149 -6.83 -21.51 -17.34
C LYS A 149 -7.94 -20.98 -18.23
N VAL A 150 -8.45 -19.78 -17.92
CA VAL A 150 -9.36 -19.06 -18.81
C VAL A 150 -8.57 -18.85 -20.10
N SER A 151 -8.91 -19.60 -21.14
CA SER A 151 -8.34 -19.37 -22.47
C SER A 151 -8.68 -17.93 -22.86
N ARG A 152 -7.74 -17.20 -23.47
CA ARG A 152 -7.98 -15.83 -23.99
C ARG A 152 -9.17 -15.76 -24.96
N ASN A 153 -9.65 -16.91 -25.44
CA ASN A 153 -10.84 -17.05 -26.29
C ASN A 153 -12.10 -17.46 -25.51
N SER A 154 -12.16 -17.26 -24.20
CA SER A 154 -13.25 -17.69 -23.31
C SER A 154 -14.61 -17.02 -23.60
N GLY A 155 -14.65 -16.02 -24.49
CA GLY A 155 -15.86 -15.26 -24.76
C GLY A 155 -16.33 -14.44 -23.56
N PHE A 156 -15.44 -14.16 -22.60
CA PHE A 156 -15.77 -13.34 -21.43
C PHE A 156 -16.15 -11.93 -21.89
N PRO A 157 -17.39 -11.48 -21.66
CA PRO A 157 -17.80 -10.15 -22.05
C PRO A 157 -17.07 -9.17 -21.14
N CYS A 158 -16.27 -8.28 -21.74
CA CYS A 158 -15.34 -7.32 -21.12
C CYS A 158 -13.84 -7.69 -21.09
N GLN A 159 -13.38 -8.72 -21.82
CA GLN A 159 -11.94 -9.03 -21.92
C GLN A 159 -11.07 -7.79 -22.24
N ALA A 160 -11.49 -6.96 -23.20
CA ALA A 160 -10.77 -5.74 -23.55
C ALA A 160 -10.67 -4.72 -22.39
N ALA A 161 -11.70 -4.63 -21.54
CA ALA A 161 -11.69 -3.77 -20.37
C ALA A 161 -10.76 -4.31 -19.28
N ILE A 162 -10.71 -5.63 -19.09
CA ILE A 162 -9.75 -6.30 -18.20
C ILE A 162 -8.32 -6.11 -18.70
N ASP A 163 -8.08 -6.23 -20.01
CA ASP A 163 -6.74 -6.01 -20.60
C ASP A 163 -6.30 -4.56 -20.37
N SER A 164 -7.18 -3.58 -20.60
CA SER A 164 -6.91 -2.17 -20.31
C SER A 164 -6.62 -1.92 -18.83
N HIS A 165 -7.34 -2.61 -17.95
CA HIS A 165 -7.11 -2.55 -16.51
C HIS A 165 -5.76 -3.17 -16.10
N CYS A 166 -5.32 -4.25 -16.77
CA CYS A 166 -3.98 -4.81 -16.59
C CYS A 166 -2.89 -3.79 -16.91
N ASP A 167 -3.04 -3.06 -18.02
CA ASP A 167 -2.07 -2.04 -18.43
C ASP A 167 -2.01 -0.90 -17.41
N LEU A 168 -3.17 -0.47 -16.90
CA LEU A 168 -3.25 0.54 -15.84
C LEU A 168 -2.55 0.10 -14.54
N ILE A 169 -2.74 -1.15 -14.08
CA ILE A 169 -2.04 -1.68 -12.90
C ILE A 169 -0.52 -1.66 -13.14
N ARG A 170 -0.07 -2.05 -14.34
CA ARG A 170 1.36 -2.04 -14.68
C ARG A 170 1.93 -0.62 -14.63
N GLU A 171 1.24 0.34 -15.24
CA GLU A 171 1.65 1.75 -15.23
C GLU A 171 1.70 2.32 -13.80
N LEU A 172 0.69 2.02 -12.98
CA LEU A 172 0.66 2.43 -11.58
C LEU A 172 1.82 1.88 -10.78
N LEU A 173 2.10 0.57 -10.87
CA LEU A 173 3.20 -0.04 -10.13
C LEU A 173 4.57 0.48 -10.57
N LEU A 174 4.75 0.75 -11.88
CA LEU A 174 5.96 1.38 -12.42
C LEU A 174 6.14 2.80 -11.88
N ALA A 175 5.09 3.63 -11.97
CA ALA A 175 5.10 5.01 -11.48
C ALA A 175 5.37 5.04 -9.96
N ALA A 176 4.62 4.26 -9.17
CA ALA A 176 4.80 4.16 -7.73
C ALA A 176 6.20 3.74 -7.33
N ARG A 177 6.78 2.75 -8.03
CA ARG A 177 8.14 2.30 -7.72
C ARG A 177 9.21 3.33 -8.08
N SER A 178 8.96 4.15 -9.09
CA SER A 178 9.88 5.21 -9.50
C SER A 178 10.02 6.33 -8.48
N VAL A 179 9.03 6.50 -7.59
CA VAL A 179 8.97 7.60 -6.62
C VAL A 179 8.96 7.15 -5.16
N ALA A 180 8.76 5.86 -4.86
CA ALA A 180 8.65 5.36 -3.50
C ALA A 180 9.12 3.91 -3.31
N HIS A 181 9.30 3.52 -2.05
CA HIS A 181 9.30 2.12 -1.65
C HIS A 181 7.87 1.59 -1.69
N VAL A 182 7.63 0.47 -2.36
CA VAL A 182 6.26 -0.05 -2.59
C VAL A 182 6.14 -1.45 -2.02
N ALA A 183 5.02 -1.74 -1.34
CA ALA A 183 4.62 -3.10 -0.96
C ALA A 183 3.13 -3.34 -1.21
N ILE A 184 2.78 -4.62 -1.42
CA ILE A 184 1.39 -5.08 -1.40
C ILE A 184 1.10 -5.74 -0.04
N VAL A 185 0.06 -5.29 0.66
CA VAL A 185 -0.38 -5.84 1.96
C VAL A 185 -1.84 -6.28 1.86
N THR A 186 -2.06 -7.61 1.83
CA THR A 186 -3.39 -8.21 1.61
C THR A 186 -3.83 -9.09 2.78
N LEU A 187 -5.15 -9.19 3.01
CA LEU A 187 -5.75 -10.16 3.93
C LEU A 187 -6.03 -11.53 3.29
N ALA A 188 -5.67 -11.73 2.03
CA ALA A 188 -5.77 -13.03 1.40
C ALA A 188 -4.73 -14.01 1.96
N GLU A 189 -4.91 -15.29 1.65
CA GLU A 189 -3.93 -16.35 1.93
C GLU A 189 -2.96 -16.53 0.78
N ARG A 190 -1.76 -17.06 1.05
CA ARG A 190 -0.87 -17.50 -0.04
C ARG A 190 -1.49 -18.68 -0.80
N PRO A 191 -1.32 -18.77 -2.12
CA PRO A 191 -0.62 -17.84 -3.02
C PRO A 191 -1.56 -16.85 -3.76
N TRP A 192 -2.69 -16.46 -3.17
CA TRP A 192 -3.81 -15.77 -3.84
C TRP A 192 -3.43 -14.67 -4.82
N VAL A 193 -2.58 -13.71 -4.42
CA VAL A 193 -2.16 -12.59 -5.28
C VAL A 193 -1.60 -13.07 -6.63
N ASN A 194 -0.72 -14.07 -6.63
CA ASN A 194 -0.13 -14.59 -7.88
C ASN A 194 -1.14 -15.43 -8.67
N ASP A 195 -1.85 -16.34 -8.00
CA ASP A 195 -2.80 -17.24 -8.65
C ASP A 195 -3.96 -16.47 -9.29
N SER A 196 -4.49 -15.46 -8.58
CA SER A 196 -5.56 -14.60 -9.08
C SER A 196 -5.08 -13.72 -10.24
N ALA A 197 -3.88 -13.14 -10.17
CA ALA A 197 -3.33 -12.38 -11.29
C ALA A 197 -3.08 -13.24 -12.53
N GLU A 198 -2.54 -14.45 -12.38
CA GLU A 198 -2.34 -15.37 -13.51
C GLU A 198 -3.67 -15.79 -14.16
N HIS A 199 -4.73 -15.90 -13.37
CA HIS A 199 -6.04 -16.33 -13.83
C HIS A 199 -6.86 -15.21 -14.45
N PHE A 200 -6.90 -14.05 -13.80
CA PHE A 200 -7.79 -12.93 -14.16
C PHE A 200 -7.08 -11.79 -14.89
N LEU A 201 -5.75 -11.68 -14.76
CA LEU A 201 -4.91 -10.63 -15.36
C LEU A 201 -3.74 -11.24 -16.16
N PRO A 202 -3.98 -12.19 -17.09
CA PRO A 202 -2.91 -12.96 -17.72
C PRO A 202 -1.92 -12.11 -18.55
N GLY A 203 -2.32 -10.91 -18.98
CA GLY A 203 -1.44 -9.94 -19.63
C GLY A 203 -0.45 -9.26 -18.69
N LEU A 204 -0.76 -9.17 -17.39
CA LEU A 204 0.04 -8.42 -16.41
C LEU A 204 1.40 -9.08 -16.13
N ASN A 205 1.46 -10.42 -16.13
CA ASN A 205 2.62 -11.20 -15.69
C ASN A 205 3.16 -10.71 -14.33
N LEU A 206 2.23 -10.60 -13.37
CA LEU A 206 2.46 -9.94 -12.08
C LEU A 206 3.70 -10.46 -11.36
N LYS A 207 3.88 -11.78 -11.30
CA LYS A 207 5.04 -12.38 -10.62
C LYS A 207 6.38 -11.87 -11.15
N ARG A 208 6.51 -11.72 -12.46
CA ARG A 208 7.71 -11.13 -13.08
C ARG A 208 7.80 -9.64 -12.76
N LEU A 209 6.71 -8.90 -12.93
CA LEU A 209 6.66 -7.46 -12.68
C LEU A 209 7.08 -7.12 -11.23
N LEU A 210 6.49 -7.78 -10.23
CA LEU A 210 6.82 -7.56 -8.82
C LEU A 210 8.28 -7.88 -8.50
N ARG A 211 8.85 -8.93 -9.09
CA ARG A 211 10.27 -9.26 -8.94
C ARG A 211 11.16 -8.20 -9.58
N ASP A 212 10.84 -7.79 -10.80
CA ASP A 212 11.66 -6.83 -11.56
C ASP A 212 11.60 -5.42 -10.90
N LEU A 213 10.51 -5.10 -10.18
CA LEU A 213 10.34 -3.86 -9.41
C LEU A 213 10.75 -3.97 -7.92
N ASP A 214 11.13 -5.15 -7.45
CA ASP A 214 11.40 -5.43 -6.04
C ASP A 214 10.23 -5.01 -5.10
N ILE A 215 9.01 -5.39 -5.48
CA ILE A 215 7.79 -5.12 -4.70
C ILE A 215 7.42 -6.38 -3.91
N PRO A 216 7.64 -6.42 -2.58
CA PRO A 216 7.25 -7.55 -1.76
C PRO A 216 5.72 -7.62 -1.57
N VAL A 217 5.23 -8.85 -1.34
CA VAL A 217 3.84 -9.14 -0.98
C VAL A 217 3.77 -9.69 0.44
N TYR A 218 3.09 -8.96 1.31
CA TYR A 218 2.82 -9.31 2.69
C TYR A 218 1.39 -9.83 2.84
N TYR A 219 1.26 -11.07 3.29
CA TYR A 219 -0.03 -11.71 3.55
C TYR A 219 -0.36 -11.52 5.02
N ALA A 220 -1.18 -10.52 5.33
CA ALA A 220 -1.49 -10.08 6.69
C ALA A 220 -2.07 -11.21 7.56
N VAL A 221 -2.73 -12.21 6.97
CA VAL A 221 -3.20 -13.40 7.69
C VAL A 221 -2.08 -14.16 8.40
N GLU A 222 -0.85 -14.08 7.90
CA GLU A 222 0.35 -14.70 8.49
C GLU A 222 0.79 -13.97 9.78
N TYR A 223 0.32 -12.74 10.00
CA TYR A 223 0.60 -11.93 11.18
C TYR A 223 -0.44 -12.11 12.29
N ARG A 224 -1.49 -12.91 12.05
CA ARG A 224 -2.42 -13.31 13.11
C ARG A 224 -1.64 -14.12 14.14
N LYS A 225 -1.51 -13.59 15.35
CA LYS A 225 -1.01 -14.39 16.46
C LYS A 225 -1.97 -15.55 16.63
N SER A 226 -1.46 -16.78 16.54
CA SER A 226 -2.21 -17.95 16.99
C SER A 226 -2.37 -17.81 18.50
N THR A 227 -3.38 -17.05 18.92
CA THR A 227 -3.81 -17.03 20.30
C THR A 227 -4.36 -18.42 20.55
N ARG A 228 -3.53 -19.29 21.12
CA ARG A 228 -3.94 -20.61 21.65
C ARG A 228 -5.08 -20.51 22.68
N ASN A 229 -5.43 -19.30 23.09
CA ASN A 229 -6.57 -19.02 23.93
C ASN A 229 -7.83 -18.82 23.05
N PRO A 230 -8.75 -19.81 22.98
CA PRO A 230 -10.02 -19.68 22.25
C PRO A 230 -10.96 -18.61 22.84
N LEU A 231 -10.65 -18.04 24.00
CA LEU A 231 -11.38 -16.92 24.59
C LEU A 231 -10.88 -15.55 24.11
N CYS A 232 -9.77 -15.50 23.37
CA CYS A 232 -9.28 -14.25 22.81
C CYS A 232 -10.00 -13.99 21.48
N PRO A 233 -10.72 -12.86 21.34
CA PRO A 233 -11.39 -12.53 20.08
C PRO A 233 -10.38 -12.51 18.93
N GLU A 234 -10.83 -12.94 17.75
CA GLU A 234 -10.00 -12.96 16.54
C GLU A 234 -9.28 -11.62 16.37
N THR A 235 -8.00 -11.67 15.98
CA THR A 235 -7.23 -10.45 15.75
C THR A 235 -7.92 -9.66 14.64
N PRO A 236 -8.37 -8.41 14.91
CA PRO A 236 -9.08 -7.63 13.91
C PRO A 236 -8.27 -7.52 12.61
N PRO A 237 -8.93 -7.49 11.44
CA PRO A 237 -8.26 -7.36 10.15
C PRO A 237 -7.22 -6.21 10.10
N ALA A 238 -7.60 -5.04 10.60
CA ALA A 238 -6.73 -3.87 10.72
C ALA A 238 -5.47 -4.13 11.58
N CYS A 239 -5.56 -4.94 12.64
CA CYS A 239 -4.41 -5.28 13.47
C CYS A 239 -3.42 -6.18 12.73
N SER A 240 -3.93 -7.13 11.94
CA SER A 240 -3.09 -8.02 11.14
C SER A 240 -2.38 -7.24 10.03
N LYS A 241 -3.11 -6.37 9.32
CA LYS A 241 -2.52 -5.47 8.31
C LYS A 241 -1.50 -4.51 8.93
N ARG A 242 -1.79 -3.92 10.09
CA ARG A 242 -0.84 -3.05 10.79
C ARG A 242 0.48 -3.76 11.03
N MET A 243 0.45 -4.99 11.53
CA MET A 243 1.68 -5.75 11.80
C MET A 243 2.49 -6.05 10.54
N ALA A 244 1.82 -6.34 9.42
CA ALA A 244 2.46 -6.49 8.12
C ALA A 244 3.07 -5.17 7.62
N MET A 245 2.35 -4.05 7.74
CA MET A 245 2.84 -2.71 7.39
C MET A 245 4.03 -2.31 8.26
N ASP A 246 3.98 -2.57 9.57
CA ASP A 246 5.09 -2.33 10.50
C ASP A 246 6.33 -3.13 10.06
N ASP A 247 6.18 -4.41 9.70
CA ASP A 247 7.28 -5.26 9.27
C ASP A 247 7.94 -4.74 7.98
N PHE A 248 7.12 -4.35 6.99
CA PHE A 248 7.62 -3.71 5.78
C PHE A 248 8.36 -2.40 6.08
N ILE A 249 7.74 -1.47 6.80
CA ILE A 249 8.34 -0.16 7.09
C ILE A 249 9.64 -0.30 7.89
N ASN A 250 9.70 -1.21 8.87
CA ASN A 250 10.91 -1.44 9.65
C ASN A 250 12.00 -2.19 8.87
N SER A 251 11.68 -2.81 7.74
CA SER A 251 12.67 -3.46 6.85
C SER A 251 13.38 -2.47 5.92
N LEU A 252 12.85 -1.26 5.77
CA LEU A 252 13.44 -0.23 4.91
C LEU A 252 14.72 0.32 5.54
N GLU A 253 15.81 0.30 4.77
CA GLU A 253 17.02 1.04 5.11
C GLU A 253 16.76 2.54 4.90
N ARG A 254 16.94 3.33 5.96
CA ARG A 254 16.77 4.80 5.90
C ARG A 254 17.83 5.49 6.72
N ASP A 255 18.25 6.65 6.26
CA ASP A 255 19.20 7.50 6.99
C ASP A 255 18.53 8.14 8.21
N TYR A 256 19.30 8.28 9.28
CA TYR A 256 18.87 9.02 10.47
C TYR A 256 18.46 10.45 10.09
N GLY A 257 17.34 10.91 10.65
CA GLY A 257 16.80 12.23 10.35
C GLY A 257 15.96 12.32 9.08
N THR A 258 15.73 11.21 8.37
CA THR A 258 14.80 11.15 7.23
C THR A 258 13.36 10.97 7.70
N ARG A 259 12.46 11.85 7.26
CA ARG A 259 11.02 11.75 7.53
C ARG A 259 10.42 10.65 6.67
N LEU A 260 9.60 9.76 7.25
CA LEU A 260 8.78 8.83 6.45
C LEU A 260 7.50 9.51 5.98
N ASN A 261 7.13 9.26 4.73
CA ASN A 261 5.91 9.77 4.12
C ASN A 261 5.12 8.58 3.58
N VAL A 262 4.20 8.07 4.40
CA VAL A 262 3.51 6.79 4.16
C VAL A 262 2.15 7.05 3.50
N LEU A 263 1.94 6.51 2.30
CA LEU A 263 0.67 6.50 1.57
C LEU A 263 0.12 5.08 1.52
N SER A 264 -1.03 4.85 2.16
CA SER A 264 -1.75 3.58 2.10
C SER A 264 -3.00 3.70 1.24
N VAL A 265 -3.21 2.74 0.34
CA VAL A 265 -4.37 2.67 -0.55
C VAL A 265 -5.06 1.31 -0.42
N GLY A 266 -6.37 1.32 -0.23
CA GLY A 266 -7.19 0.11 -0.12
C GLY A 266 -8.68 0.41 -0.21
N ASP A 267 -9.52 -0.59 -0.41
CA ASP A 267 -10.99 -0.46 -0.55
C ASP A 267 -11.75 -0.57 0.77
N SER A 268 -11.05 -0.88 1.88
CA SER A 268 -11.67 -1.11 3.18
C SER A 268 -11.15 -0.17 4.27
N MET A 269 -11.88 -0.13 5.37
CA MET A 269 -11.45 0.60 6.57
C MET A 269 -10.26 -0.06 7.27
N ALA A 270 -9.99 -1.34 6.98
CA ALA A 270 -8.91 -2.08 7.62
C ALA A 270 -7.53 -1.53 7.23
N GLU A 271 -7.32 -1.16 5.96
CA GLU A 271 -6.06 -0.61 5.46
C GLU A 271 -5.84 0.79 6.05
N ARG A 272 -6.87 1.63 5.99
CA ARG A 272 -6.86 2.98 6.57
C ARG A 272 -6.52 2.96 8.05
N GLU A 273 -7.19 2.11 8.84
CA GLU A 273 -6.89 1.99 10.27
C GLU A 273 -5.51 1.40 10.54
N ALA A 274 -5.09 0.41 9.74
CA ALA A 274 -3.79 -0.23 9.87
C ALA A 274 -2.66 0.79 9.67
N ALA A 275 -2.73 1.58 8.61
CA ALA A 275 -1.73 2.59 8.27
C ALA A 275 -1.61 3.65 9.37
N ARG A 276 -2.74 4.16 9.88
CA ARG A 276 -2.75 5.12 10.99
C ARG A 276 -2.14 4.57 12.27
N LYS A 277 -2.45 3.31 12.60
CA LYS A 277 -1.88 2.65 13.79
C LYS A 277 -0.38 2.38 13.61
N ALA A 278 0.09 2.11 12.40
CA ALA A 278 1.52 1.97 12.08
C ALA A 278 2.23 3.34 12.18
N ALA A 279 1.66 4.40 11.60
CA ALA A 279 2.17 5.77 11.71
C ALA A 279 2.27 6.26 13.16
N ALA A 280 1.24 6.06 13.98
CA ALA A 280 1.27 6.39 15.40
C ALA A 280 2.35 5.60 16.17
N SER A 281 2.72 4.41 15.69
CA SER A 281 3.83 3.62 16.25
C SER A 281 5.19 4.20 15.84
N LEU A 282 5.31 4.73 14.62
CA LEU A 282 6.48 5.44 14.12
C LEU A 282 6.68 6.79 14.80
N GLU A 283 5.63 7.58 15.01
CA GLU A 283 5.68 8.85 15.75
C GLU A 283 6.29 8.67 17.15
N LYS A 284 5.85 7.62 17.87
CA LYS A 284 6.40 7.29 19.20
C LYS A 284 7.88 6.94 19.14
N LYS A 285 8.33 6.25 18.08
CA LYS A 285 9.76 5.95 17.87
C LYS A 285 10.54 7.23 17.53
N ALA A 286 10.02 8.04 16.61
CA ALA A 286 10.63 9.29 16.17
C ALA A 286 10.80 10.27 17.33
N CYS A 287 9.76 10.44 18.16
CA CYS A 287 9.79 11.30 19.34
C CYS A 287 10.89 10.88 20.34
N ARG A 288 11.06 9.58 20.57
CA ARG A 288 12.12 9.06 21.46
C ARG A 288 13.52 9.22 20.88
N ALA A 289 13.64 9.18 19.56
CA ALA A 289 14.92 9.30 18.85
C ALA A 289 15.29 10.75 18.49
N GLY A 290 14.38 11.71 18.67
CA GLY A 290 14.54 13.08 18.17
C GLY A 290 14.50 13.16 16.63
N GLU A 291 13.86 12.21 15.97
CA GLU A 291 13.69 12.19 14.51
C GLU A 291 12.45 13.00 14.09
N PRO A 292 12.38 13.44 12.82
CA PRO A 292 11.19 14.08 12.27
C PRO A 292 9.96 13.18 12.38
N MET A 293 8.80 13.77 12.71
CA MET A 293 7.52 13.06 12.70
C MET A 293 7.18 12.58 11.29
N PRO A 294 6.73 11.33 11.13
CA PRO A 294 6.27 10.81 9.84
C PRO A 294 4.95 11.46 9.41
N TRP A 295 4.63 11.39 8.13
CA TRP A 295 3.29 11.67 7.62
C TRP A 295 2.57 10.39 7.26
N CYS A 296 1.26 10.37 7.53
CA CYS A 296 0.36 9.29 7.22
C CYS A 296 -0.74 9.78 6.27
N LYS A 297 -0.78 9.18 5.09
CA LYS A 297 -1.75 9.47 4.04
C LYS A 297 -2.54 8.21 3.75
N THR A 298 -3.85 8.31 3.74
CA THR A 298 -4.74 7.19 3.45
C THR A 298 -5.70 7.57 2.34
N ILE A 299 -5.85 6.69 1.35
CA ILE A 299 -6.87 6.79 0.31
C ILE A 299 -7.70 5.51 0.38
N LYS A 300 -8.97 5.64 0.77
CA LYS A 300 -9.94 4.54 0.80
C LYS A 300 -10.77 4.56 -0.48
N PHE A 301 -10.62 3.55 -1.33
CA PHE A 301 -11.43 3.34 -2.54
C PHE A 301 -12.84 2.85 -2.20
N GLN A 302 -13.77 2.91 -3.16
CA GLN A 302 -15.10 2.34 -3.02
C GLN A 302 -15.03 0.83 -2.76
N THR A 303 -15.99 0.34 -1.99
CA THR A 303 -16.06 -1.08 -1.63
C THR A 303 -16.88 -1.82 -2.69
N ASP A 304 -16.47 -3.04 -3.06
CA ASP A 304 -17.07 -3.82 -4.15
C ASP A 304 -17.22 -2.98 -5.47
N PRO A 305 -16.18 -2.29 -5.97
CA PRO A 305 -16.30 -1.37 -7.09
C PRO A 305 -16.59 -2.12 -8.40
N SER A 306 -17.30 -1.46 -9.32
CA SER A 306 -17.37 -1.93 -10.70
C SER A 306 -15.98 -1.84 -11.36
N LEU A 307 -15.71 -2.66 -12.38
CA LEU A 307 -14.45 -2.57 -13.15
C LEU A 307 -14.17 -1.15 -13.65
N LYS A 308 -15.22 -0.45 -14.12
CA LYS A 308 -15.10 0.93 -14.60
C LYS A 308 -14.70 1.87 -13.48
N MET A 309 -15.33 1.76 -12.31
CA MET A 309 -15.04 2.63 -11.17
C MET A 309 -13.64 2.39 -10.62
N LEU A 310 -13.25 1.13 -10.39
CA LEU A 310 -11.90 0.83 -9.90
C LEU A 310 -10.82 1.31 -10.88
N SER A 311 -11.04 1.14 -12.18
CA SER A 311 -10.13 1.68 -13.20
C SER A 311 -10.02 3.20 -13.16
N LEU A 312 -11.10 3.90 -12.80
CA LEU A 312 -11.08 5.34 -12.64
C LEU A 312 -10.29 5.75 -11.39
N GLU A 313 -10.60 5.14 -10.23
CA GLU A 313 -9.89 5.41 -8.98
C GLU A 313 -8.38 5.18 -9.11
N LEU A 314 -7.96 4.08 -9.75
CA LEU A 314 -6.55 3.79 -10.03
C LEU A 314 -5.91 4.80 -10.99
N ARG A 315 -6.64 5.25 -12.02
CA ARG A 315 -6.14 6.28 -12.94
C ARG A 315 -5.98 7.62 -12.24
N SER A 316 -6.94 7.99 -11.39
CA SER A 316 -6.88 9.22 -10.61
C SER A 316 -5.74 9.20 -9.61
N LEU A 317 -5.48 8.05 -8.98
CA LEU A 317 -4.29 7.82 -8.16
C LEU A 317 -3.01 7.99 -8.97
N LEU A 318 -2.89 7.32 -10.12
CA LEU A 318 -1.73 7.41 -11.01
C LEU A 318 -1.43 8.86 -11.42
N CYS A 319 -2.44 9.60 -11.88
CA CYS A 319 -2.28 10.98 -12.35
C CYS A 319 -1.91 11.98 -11.24
N ASN A 320 -2.19 11.66 -9.98
CA ASN A 320 -1.96 12.57 -8.85
C ASN A 320 -0.93 12.03 -7.85
N LEU A 321 -0.22 10.95 -8.19
CA LEU A 321 0.65 10.23 -7.25
C LEU A 321 1.73 11.14 -6.64
N ASP A 322 2.44 11.88 -7.49
CA ASP A 322 3.46 12.84 -7.06
C ASP A 322 2.89 13.93 -6.16
N ARG A 323 1.66 14.36 -6.45
CA ARG A 323 0.98 15.42 -5.71
C ARG A 323 0.58 14.94 -4.32
N PHE A 324 0.04 13.72 -4.21
CA PHE A 324 -0.26 13.11 -2.91
C PHE A 324 1.02 12.94 -2.07
N LEU A 325 2.11 12.50 -2.69
CA LEU A 325 3.39 12.37 -1.99
C LEU A 325 3.96 13.74 -1.58
N ALA A 326 3.83 14.77 -2.42
CA ALA A 326 4.32 16.12 -2.13
C ALA A 326 3.56 16.87 -1.02
N LEU A 327 2.37 16.40 -0.59
CA LEU A 327 1.66 16.99 0.53
C LEU A 327 2.51 16.92 1.82
N ASP A 328 2.60 18.03 2.53
CA ASP A 328 3.43 18.19 3.73
C ASP A 328 2.65 17.98 5.04
N HIS A 329 1.56 17.22 4.96
CA HIS A 329 0.64 16.95 6.05
C HIS A 329 -0.01 15.57 5.87
N ASP A 330 -0.64 15.11 6.95
CA ASP A 330 -1.45 13.89 6.92
C ASP A 330 -2.65 14.06 6.00
N LEU A 331 -2.99 13.01 5.27
CA LEU A 331 -4.14 12.97 4.37
C LEU A 331 -5.06 11.83 4.74
N ASP A 332 -6.37 12.07 4.66
CA ASP A 332 -7.36 11.02 4.74
C ASP A 332 -8.48 11.24 3.73
N LEU A 333 -8.33 10.61 2.56
CA LEU A 333 -9.27 10.69 1.46
C LEU A 333 -10.14 9.43 1.43
N ILE A 334 -11.46 9.61 1.38
CA ILE A 334 -12.44 8.51 1.41
C ILE A 334 -13.40 8.65 0.24
N PHE A 335 -13.43 7.62 -0.60
CA PHE A 335 -14.43 7.42 -1.64
C PHE A 335 -15.57 6.57 -1.07
N GLU A 336 -16.73 7.20 -0.92
CA GLU A 336 -17.97 6.62 -0.45
C GLU A 336 -18.68 5.91 -1.60
N GLN A 337 -19.54 4.93 -1.28
CA GLN A 337 -20.20 4.11 -2.28
C GLN A 337 -21.12 4.91 -3.22
N GLN A 338 -21.69 6.01 -2.71
CA GLN A 338 -22.55 6.90 -3.47
C GLN A 338 -21.79 7.93 -4.31
N ASP A 339 -20.47 8.04 -4.15
CA ASP A 339 -19.70 9.00 -4.92
C ASP A 339 -19.74 8.63 -6.40
N SER A 340 -20.11 9.60 -7.22
CA SER A 340 -19.97 9.55 -8.66
C SER A 340 -18.50 9.71 -9.07
N ILE A 341 -18.25 9.60 -10.37
CA ILE A 341 -16.92 9.84 -10.93
C ILE A 341 -16.52 11.30 -10.67
N GLU A 342 -17.47 12.21 -10.87
CA GLU A 342 -17.30 13.65 -10.69
C GLU A 342 -17.00 13.98 -9.22
N ASP A 343 -17.68 13.34 -8.27
CA ASP A 343 -17.42 13.53 -6.83
C ASP A 343 -16.00 13.09 -6.44
N ILE A 344 -15.51 11.98 -7.02
CA ILE A 344 -14.14 11.50 -6.79
C ILE A 344 -13.12 12.49 -7.33
N GLU A 345 -13.33 12.99 -8.56
CA GLU A 345 -12.44 13.97 -9.18
C GLU A 345 -12.42 15.29 -8.40
N GLU A 346 -13.58 15.77 -7.95
CA GLU A 346 -13.71 16.97 -7.12
C GLU A 346 -12.96 16.81 -5.79
N LYS A 347 -13.18 15.71 -5.05
CA LYS A 347 -12.47 15.44 -3.80
C LYS A 347 -10.95 15.41 -3.98
N ILE A 348 -10.46 14.85 -5.10
CA ILE A 348 -9.02 14.85 -5.41
C ILE A 348 -8.55 16.28 -5.67
N LEU A 349 -9.26 17.04 -6.50
CA LEU A 349 -8.91 18.44 -6.80
C LEU A 349 -8.87 19.32 -5.55
N GLU A 350 -9.84 19.17 -4.65
CA GLU A 350 -9.84 19.85 -3.34
C GLU A 350 -8.63 19.47 -2.49
N THR A 351 -8.25 18.18 -2.53
CA THR A 351 -7.15 17.63 -1.72
C THR A 351 -5.78 18.10 -2.20
N VAL A 352 -5.48 17.95 -3.49
CA VAL A 352 -4.16 18.29 -4.04
C VAL A 352 -4.08 19.75 -4.52
N GLY A 353 -5.15 20.51 -4.31
CA GLY A 353 -5.34 21.90 -4.74
C GLY A 353 -5.56 22.04 -6.24
N PHE A 354 -6.08 23.20 -6.66
CA PHE A 354 -5.85 23.65 -8.03
C PHE A 354 -4.39 24.12 -8.10
N VAL A 355 -3.48 23.25 -8.51
CA VAL A 355 -2.22 23.75 -9.09
C VAL A 355 -2.67 24.33 -10.43
N GLY A 356 -3.10 25.59 -10.41
CA GLY A 356 -3.36 26.33 -11.62
C GLY A 356 -2.11 26.19 -12.47
N TYR A 357 -2.23 25.59 -13.65
CA TYR A 357 -1.25 25.76 -14.71
C TYR A 357 -1.23 27.27 -14.99
N SER A 358 -0.38 27.97 -14.24
CA SER A 358 -0.22 29.43 -14.25
C SER A 358 1.04 29.73 -15.03
#